data_AF-A0A2N7L547-F1
#
_entry.id   AF-A0A2N7L547-F1
#
_cell.length_a   1.000
_cell.length_b   1.000
_cell.length_c   1.000
_cell.angle_alpha   90.00
_cell.angle_beta   90.00
_cell.angle_gamma   90.00
#
_symmetry.space_group_name_H-M   'P 1'
#
loop_
_entity.id
_entity.type
_entity.pdbx_description
1 polymer ?
#
loop_
_entity_poly.entity_id
_entity_poly.type
_entity_poly.pdbx_seq_one_letter_code
_entity_poly.pdbx_strand_id
1 'polypeptide(L)'
;MLSGVGIDRGYLQENYQIFEAGCSYRVLNGFSDYRRMRYKKGDELTFIGSNFVPYEDGLSLFFSFKGNERQIMLCVREGFQINIAHNLSSYFERVHSNPR
;
A
#
# COMPACT_ATOMS: atom_id res chain seq x y z
N MET A 1 10.04 1.02 25.93
CA MET A 1 9.63 1.85 24.77
C MET A 1 10.33 1.23 23.56
N LEU A 2 9.65 0.36 22.80
CA LEU A 2 10.27 -0.24 21.62
C LEU A 2 10.25 0.81 20.52
N SER A 3 11.40 1.40 20.23
CA SER A 3 11.62 2.17 19.01
C SER A 3 11.26 1.27 17.83
N GLY A 4 10.19 1.59 17.12
CA GLY A 4 9.77 0.84 15.93
C GLY A 4 10.95 0.78 14.97
N VAL A 5 11.37 -0.44 14.63
CA VAL A 5 12.33 -0.68 13.55
C VAL A 5 11.67 -0.12 12.29
N GLY A 6 12.18 1.03 11.81
CA GLY A 6 11.75 1.57 10.53
C GLY A 6 11.99 0.55 9.43
N ILE A 7 11.13 0.52 8.42
CA ILE A 7 11.31 -0.38 7.29
C ILE A 7 12.61 0.02 6.57
N ASP A 8 13.51 -0.93 6.36
CA ASP A 8 14.66 -0.70 5.49
C ASP A 8 14.16 -0.54 4.04
N ARG A 9 14.15 0.71 3.58
CA ARG A 9 13.64 1.09 2.27
C ARG A 9 14.50 0.54 1.12
N GLY A 10 15.75 0.12 1.40
CA GLY A 10 16.65 -0.43 0.38
C GLY A 10 16.19 -1.76 -0.23
N TYR A 11 15.26 -2.47 0.43
CA TYR A 11 14.69 -3.73 -0.05
C TYR A 11 13.32 -3.60 -0.71
N LEU A 12 12.76 -2.39 -0.76
CA LEU A 12 11.44 -2.17 -1.34
C LEU A 12 11.53 -1.91 -2.84
N GLN A 13 10.58 -2.44 -3.58
CA GLN A 13 10.36 -2.05 -4.98
C GLN A 13 9.74 -0.66 -5.00
N GLU A 14 10.40 0.29 -5.68
CA GLU A 14 9.94 1.68 -5.78
C GLU A 14 8.70 1.84 -6.65
N ASN A 15 8.44 0.88 -7.55
CA ASN A 15 7.32 0.90 -8.46
C ASN A 15 6.54 -0.41 -8.37
N TYR A 16 5.21 -0.30 -8.29
CA TYR A 16 4.30 -1.45 -8.32
C TYR A 16 2.99 -1.09 -9.00
N GLN A 17 2.77 -1.65 -10.20
CA GLN A 17 1.61 -1.32 -11.04
C GLN A 17 1.44 0.20 -11.20
N ILE A 18 0.40 0.79 -10.55
CA ILE A 18 0.09 2.22 -10.60
C ILE A 18 0.88 3.06 -9.58
N PHE A 19 1.56 2.41 -8.63
CA PHE A 19 2.25 3.07 -7.53
C PHE A 19 3.70 3.38 -7.87
N GLU A 20 4.10 4.63 -7.64
CA GLU A 20 5.47 5.15 -7.74
C GLU A 20 5.85 5.76 -6.38
N ALA A 21 7.02 5.38 -5.86
CA ALA A 21 7.50 5.84 -4.55
C ALA A 21 7.56 7.38 -4.50
N GLY A 22 7.12 7.94 -3.37
CA GLY A 22 7.03 9.38 -3.15
C GLY A 22 5.77 10.04 -3.73
N CYS A 23 4.95 9.33 -4.51
CA CYS A 23 3.70 9.87 -5.05
C CYS A 23 2.53 9.61 -4.10
N SER A 24 1.56 10.53 -4.09
CA SER A 24 0.38 10.43 -3.24
C SER A 24 -0.82 9.89 -4.01
N TYR A 25 -1.55 8.99 -3.35
CA TYR A 25 -2.69 8.28 -3.89
C TYR A 25 -3.90 8.45 -2.97
N ARG A 26 -5.05 8.70 -3.56
CA ARG A 26 -6.33 8.80 -2.86
C ARG A 26 -7.12 7.52 -3.01
N VAL A 27 -7.69 7.03 -1.92
CA VAL A 27 -8.58 5.86 -1.91
C VAL A 27 -9.90 6.24 -2.56
N LEU A 28 -10.25 5.56 -3.65
CA LEU A 28 -11.51 5.74 -4.39
C LEU A 28 -12.66 4.97 -3.78
N ASN A 29 -12.39 3.74 -3.35
CA ASN A 29 -13.35 2.80 -2.79
C ASN A 29 -12.80 2.27 -1.47
N GLY A 30 -13.58 2.36 -0.39
CA GLY A 30 -13.14 1.88 0.91
C GLY A 30 -12.94 0.36 0.92
N PHE A 31 -11.90 -0.11 1.59
CA PHE A 31 -11.58 -1.54 1.67
C PHE A 31 -10.94 -1.91 3.02
N SER A 32 -10.83 -3.21 3.27
CA SER A 32 -10.08 -3.75 4.40
C SER A 32 -8.93 -4.61 3.91
N ASP A 33 -7.77 -4.49 4.54
CA ASP A 33 -6.63 -5.36 4.26
C ASP A 33 -6.76 -6.70 5.00
N TYR A 34 -5.75 -7.56 4.84
CA TYR A 34 -5.69 -8.88 5.48
C TYR A 34 -5.76 -8.81 7.02
N ARG A 35 -5.21 -7.74 7.62
CA ARG A 35 -5.23 -7.48 9.07
C ARG A 35 -6.50 -6.78 9.55
N ARG A 36 -7.52 -6.66 8.67
CA ARG A 36 -8.79 -5.97 8.93
C ARG A 36 -8.62 -4.46 9.18
N MET A 37 -7.50 -3.88 8.77
CA MET A 37 -7.32 -2.43 8.79
C MET A 37 -8.16 -1.81 7.69
N ARG A 38 -8.95 -0.78 8.04
CA ARG A 38 -9.89 -0.14 7.13
C ARG A 38 -9.30 1.13 6.54
N TYR A 39 -9.37 1.24 5.22
CA TYR A 39 -9.01 2.42 4.45
C TYR A 39 -10.30 2.98 3.84
N LYS A 40 -10.59 4.26 4.08
CA LYS A 40 -11.85 4.90 3.70
C LYS A 40 -11.69 5.66 2.39
N LYS A 41 -12.77 5.75 1.64
CA LYS A 41 -12.83 6.65 0.47
C LYS A 41 -12.41 8.07 0.88
N GLY A 42 -11.51 8.66 0.11
CA GLY A 42 -10.93 9.98 0.36
C GLY A 42 -9.66 9.97 1.21
N ASP A 43 -9.26 8.84 1.81
CA ASP A 43 -7.96 8.77 2.49
C ASP A 43 -6.84 8.98 1.46
N GLU A 44 -5.89 9.86 1.78
CA GLU A 44 -4.71 10.13 0.94
C GLU A 44 -3.45 9.58 1.60
N LEU A 45 -2.71 8.77 0.86
CA LEU A 45 -1.51 8.07 1.33
C LEU A 45 -0.37 8.26 0.34
N THR A 46 0.84 8.49 0.84
CA THR A 46 2.05 8.58 0.00
C THR A 46 2.71 7.21 -0.10
N PHE A 47 2.88 6.68 -1.30
CA PHE A 47 3.49 5.37 -1.49
C PHE A 47 4.99 5.42 -1.15
N ILE A 48 5.45 4.42 -0.40
CA ILE A 48 6.86 4.28 -0.01
C ILE A 48 7.53 3.20 -0.87
N GLY A 49 6.83 2.09 -1.10
CA GLY A 49 7.34 0.96 -1.87
C GLY A 49 6.55 -0.32 -1.59
N SER A 50 6.90 -1.40 -2.27
CA SER A 50 6.25 -2.70 -2.07
C SER A 50 7.24 -3.83 -1.86
N ASN A 51 6.74 -4.90 -1.24
CA ASN A 51 7.40 -6.19 -1.20
C ASN A 51 6.37 -7.31 -1.42
N PHE A 52 6.74 -8.35 -2.16
CA PHE A 52 5.89 -9.52 -2.39
C PHE A 52 6.59 -10.76 -1.85
N VAL A 53 5.88 -11.53 -1.01
CA VAL A 53 6.36 -12.79 -0.42
C VAL A 53 5.65 -13.95 -1.14
N PRO A 54 6.31 -14.63 -2.11
CA PRO A 54 5.63 -15.59 -2.98
C PRO A 54 5.02 -16.78 -2.23
N TYR A 55 5.69 -17.28 -1.18
CA TYR A 55 5.21 -18.44 -0.43
C TYR A 55 3.85 -18.20 0.26
N GLU A 56 3.59 -16.96 0.65
CA GLU A 56 2.39 -16.56 1.37
C GLU A 56 1.34 -15.91 0.45
N ASP A 57 1.66 -15.71 -0.83
CA ASP A 57 0.94 -14.80 -1.72
C ASP A 57 0.70 -13.42 -1.06
N GLY A 58 1.68 -13.00 -0.25
CA GLY A 58 1.60 -11.84 0.62
C GLY A 58 2.15 -10.61 -0.06
N LEU A 59 1.27 -9.73 -0.53
CA LEU A 59 1.64 -8.42 -1.04
C LEU A 59 1.63 -7.39 0.10
N SER A 60 2.78 -6.78 0.36
CA SER A 60 2.91 -5.65 1.27
C SER A 60 3.09 -4.36 0.47
N LEU A 61 2.14 -3.44 0.61
CA LEU A 61 2.25 -2.09 0.08
C LEU A 61 2.49 -1.14 1.24
N PHE A 62 3.63 -0.44 1.22
CA PHE A 62 4.01 0.48 2.28
C PHE A 62 3.65 1.90 1.90
N PHE A 63 3.03 2.62 2.83
CA PHE A 63 2.57 3.98 2.66
C PHE A 63 2.89 4.84 3.89
N SER A 64 3.07 6.13 3.68
CA SER A 64 2.96 7.13 4.73
C SER A 64 1.53 7.66 4.78
N PHE A 65 0.91 7.62 5.95
CA PHE A 65 -0.42 8.15 6.21
C PHE A 65 -0.40 9.00 7.47
N LYS A 66 -0.70 10.30 7.32
CA LYS A 66 -0.68 11.27 8.44
C LYS A 66 0.63 11.22 9.22
N GLY A 67 1.77 11.18 8.51
CA GLY A 67 3.11 11.15 9.09
C GLY A 67 3.54 9.80 9.68
N ASN A 68 2.72 8.75 9.57
CA ASN A 68 3.02 7.43 10.10
C ASN A 68 3.16 6.41 8.97
N GLU A 69 4.15 5.53 9.07
CA GLU A 69 4.26 4.39 8.15
C GLU A 69 3.12 3.38 8.40
N ARG A 70 2.59 2.86 7.30
CA ARG A 70 1.50 1.88 7.25
C ARG A 70 1.85 0.80 6.23
N GLN A 71 1.63 -0.43 6.63
CA GLN A 71 1.67 -1.59 5.74
C GLN A 71 0.24 -1.97 5.40
N ILE A 72 -0.13 -1.88 4.14
CA ILE A 72 -1.34 -2.50 3.60
C ILE A 72 -0.97 -3.92 3.19
N MET A 73 -1.48 -4.91 3.91
CA MET A 73 -1.18 -6.32 3.67
C MET A 73 -2.32 -6.95 2.86
N LEU A 74 -2.06 -7.38 1.63
CA LEU A 74 -3.04 -8.03 0.75
C LEU A 74 -2.64 -9.48 0.51
N CYS A 75 -3.51 -10.44 0.85
CA CYS A 75 -3.35 -11.83 0.48
C CYS A 75 -3.94 -12.05 -0.92
N VAL A 76 -3.08 -12.38 -1.89
CA VAL A 76 -3.40 -12.50 -3.31
C VAL A 76 -3.94 -13.91 -3.61
N ARG A 77 -5.04 -14.28 -2.94
CA ARG A 77 -5.75 -15.56 -3.09
C ARG A 77 -7.25 -15.35 -3.24
N GLU A 78 -7.92 -16.32 -3.86
CA GLU A 78 -9.38 -16.37 -3.90
C GLU A 78 -9.97 -16.33 -2.49
N GLY A 79 -11.09 -15.60 -2.32
CA GLY A 79 -11.71 -15.37 -1.02
C GLY A 79 -11.01 -14.34 -0.12
N PHE A 80 -9.85 -13.81 -0.51
CA PHE A 80 -9.12 -12.77 0.21
C PHE A 80 -9.08 -11.45 -0.60
N GLN A 81 -7.90 -10.85 -0.76
CA GLN A 81 -7.72 -9.52 -1.33
C GLN A 81 -7.23 -9.54 -2.78
N ILE A 82 -7.32 -10.68 -3.48
CA ILE A 82 -6.91 -10.79 -4.90
C ILE A 82 -7.58 -9.75 -5.79
N ASN A 83 -8.87 -9.46 -5.56
CA ASN A 83 -9.60 -8.45 -6.33
C ASN A 83 -9.02 -7.04 -6.13
N ILE A 84 -8.51 -6.73 -4.94
CA ILE A 84 -7.88 -5.43 -4.65
C ILE A 84 -6.51 -5.38 -5.32
N ALA A 85 -5.69 -6.42 -5.16
CA ALA A 85 -4.34 -6.49 -5.70
C ALA A 85 -4.28 -6.45 -7.24
N HIS A 86 -5.28 -7.01 -7.94
CA HIS A 86 -5.35 -7.00 -9.40
C HIS A 86 -6.07 -5.78 -9.98
N ASN A 87 -6.84 -5.03 -9.18
CA ASN A 87 -7.62 -3.87 -9.64
C ASN A 87 -7.26 -2.61 -8.85
N LEU A 88 -5.98 -2.37 -8.58
CA LEU A 88 -5.53 -1.26 -7.75
C LEU A 88 -6.05 0.11 -8.23
N SER A 89 -6.21 0.32 -9.54
CA SER A 89 -6.78 1.55 -10.12
C SER A 89 -8.26 1.77 -9.80
N SER A 90 -9.00 0.73 -9.39
CA SER A 90 -10.38 0.85 -8.89
C SER A 90 -10.42 1.26 -7.41
N TYR A 91 -9.30 1.12 -6.69
CA TYR A 91 -9.20 1.47 -5.27
C TYR A 91 -8.39 2.72 -5.02
N PHE A 92 -7.52 3.12 -5.96
CA PHE A 92 -6.62 4.25 -5.81
C PHE A 92 -6.51 5.06 -7.09
N GLU A 93 -6.36 6.37 -6.93
CA GLU A 93 -5.96 7.30 -7.99
C GLU A 93 -4.77 8.15 -7.52
N ARG A 94 -3.90 8.54 -8.45
CA ARG A 94 -2.79 9.46 -8.15
C ARG A 94 -3.35 10.87 -8.01
N VAL A 95 -3.02 11.56 -6.91
CA VAL A 95 -3.47 12.94 -6.64
C VAL A 95 -2.33 13.96 -6.70
N HIS A 96 -1.11 13.59 -6.31
CA HIS A 96 0.05 14.48 -6.35
C HIS A 96 1.32 13.72 -6.73
N SER A 97 2.12 14.33 -7.61
CA SER A 97 3.52 13.96 -7.84
C SER A 97 4.36 14.88 -6.97
N ASN A 98 5.13 14.35 -6.02
CA ASN A 98 6.16 15.20 -5.41
C ASN A 98 7.19 15.49 -6.53
N PRO A 99 7.47 16.76 -6.87
CA PRO A 99 8.57 17.04 -7.78
C PRO A 99 9.85 16.51 -7.12
N ARG A 100 10.53 15.58 -7.80
CA ARG A 100 11.82 15.05 -7.38
C ARG A 100 12.84 16.16 -7.21
#